data_AF-A0A8C4TKB6-F1
#
_entry.id   AF-A0A8C4TKB6-F1
#
_cell.length_a   1.000
_cell.length_b   1.000
_cell.length_c   1.000
_cell.angle_alpha   90.00
_cell.angle_beta   90.00
_cell.angle_gamma   90.00
#
_symmetry.space_group_name_H-M   'P 1'
#
loop_
_entity.id
_entity.type
_entity.pdbx_description
1 polymer ?
#
loop_
_entity_poly.entity_id
_entity_poly.type
_entity_poly.pdbx_seq_one_letter_code
_entity_poly.pdbx_strand_id
1 'polypeptide(L)'
;ILCSHTMCPALFLLILLSCTICHYGHSCSLENITIALDKDSCGNCLTINTTACAGFCFTQDPVYKSSLAPFSQQTCTIKEVTYETIQLPNCTGHGDTVYTFPVALSCECGLCHTDSTDCGSPTFGSTDCPTK
;
A
#
# COMPACT_ATOMS: atom_id res chain seq x y z
N ILE A 1 36.46 -41.99 7.54
CA ILE A 1 36.39 -40.58 7.98
C ILE A 1 35.07 -40.44 8.71
N LEU A 2 35.15 -40.45 10.04
CA LEU A 2 34.03 -40.54 10.97
C LEU A 2 33.15 -39.28 10.80
N CYS A 3 31.91 -39.43 10.31
CA CYS A 3 30.92 -38.36 10.33
C CYS A 3 30.49 -38.16 11.79
N SER A 4 31.20 -37.29 12.48
CA SER A 4 31.01 -37.01 13.90
C SER A 4 29.63 -36.38 14.13
N HIS A 5 28.89 -37.02 15.03
CA HIS A 5 27.49 -36.85 15.33
C HIS A 5 27.24 -35.64 16.25
N THR A 6 27.59 -34.43 15.82
CA THR A 6 27.26 -33.23 16.62
C THR A 6 27.04 -32.04 15.69
N MET A 7 25.80 -31.90 15.23
CA MET A 7 25.32 -30.60 14.78
C MET A 7 25.49 -29.65 15.97
N CYS A 8 26.45 -28.74 15.86
CA CYS A 8 26.78 -27.80 16.93
C CYS A 8 25.51 -27.05 17.34
N PRO A 9 25.10 -27.06 18.63
CA PRO A 9 23.87 -26.38 19.07
C PRO A 9 23.92 -24.87 18.74
N ALA A 10 25.11 -24.30 18.61
CA ALA A 10 25.31 -22.93 18.13
C ALA A 10 24.86 -22.73 16.68
N LEU A 11 25.04 -23.73 15.80
CA LEU A 11 24.60 -23.68 14.40
C LEU A 11 23.07 -23.74 14.31
N PHE A 12 22.44 -24.58 15.14
CA PHE A 12 20.98 -24.66 15.23
C PHE A 12 20.37 -23.36 15.79
N LEU A 13 21.01 -22.77 16.81
CA LEU A 13 20.60 -21.48 17.37
C LEU A 13 20.75 -20.36 16.34
N LEU A 14 21.85 -20.33 15.57
CA LEU A 14 22.09 -19.39 14.47
C LEU A 14 21.05 -19.51 13.34
N ILE A 15 20.59 -20.73 13.02
CA ILE A 15 19.53 -20.97 12.04
C ILE A 15 18.17 -20.47 12.56
N LEU A 16 17.87 -20.67 13.85
CA LEU A 16 16.63 -20.15 14.46
C LEU A 16 16.64 -18.62 14.53
N LEU A 17 17.78 -18.01 14.88
CA LEU A 17 18.00 -16.56 14.91
C LEU A 17 17.93 -15.92 13.52
N SER A 18 18.39 -16.59 12.47
CA SER A 18 18.28 -16.08 11.10
C SER A 18 16.87 -16.25 10.52
N CYS A 19 16.16 -17.32 10.87
CA CYS A 19 14.78 -17.56 10.44
C CYS A 19 13.78 -16.52 10.99
N THR A 20 14.06 -15.94 12.17
CA THR A 20 13.23 -14.87 12.72
C THR A 20 13.32 -13.56 11.93
N ILE A 21 14.40 -13.34 11.17
CA ILE A 21 14.61 -12.07 10.43
C ILE A 21 13.91 -12.10 9.05
N CYS A 22 13.70 -13.29 8.48
CA CYS A 22 13.17 -13.44 7.12
C CYS A 22 11.65 -13.18 6.97
N HIS A 23 10.90 -13.04 8.07
CA HIS A 23 9.46 -12.74 8.05
C HIS A 23 9.11 -11.26 8.32
N TYR A 24 10.08 -10.35 8.36
CA TYR A 24 9.83 -8.92 8.62
C TYR A 24 9.54 -8.12 7.34
N GLY A 25 8.60 -8.59 6.51
CA GLY A 25 7.86 -7.66 5.65
C GLY A 25 6.92 -6.85 6.54
N HIS A 26 6.85 -5.52 6.35
CA HIS A 26 5.80 -4.71 7.00
C HIS A 26 4.43 -5.33 6.64
N SER A 27 3.73 -5.90 7.63
CA SER A 27 2.38 -6.43 7.41
C SER A 27 1.45 -5.29 6.98
N CYS A 28 0.37 -5.60 6.27
CA CYS A 28 -0.60 -4.58 5.85
C CYS A 28 -1.04 -3.70 7.04
N SER A 29 -0.72 -2.41 6.95
CA SER A 29 -0.97 -1.43 8.01
C SER A 29 -1.23 -0.05 7.44
N LEU A 30 -1.68 0.84 8.32
CA LEU A 30 -1.86 2.25 8.00
C LEU A 30 -0.50 2.96 7.99
N GLU A 31 -0.25 3.74 6.95
CA GLU A 31 0.97 4.53 6.77
C GLU A 31 0.63 5.99 6.49
N ASN A 32 1.47 6.89 7.00
CA ASN A 32 1.38 8.32 6.69
C ASN A 32 2.07 8.58 5.35
N ILE A 33 1.33 9.11 4.39
CA ILE A 33 1.82 9.44 3.07
C ILE A 33 1.59 10.91 2.77
N THR A 34 2.22 11.37 1.71
CA THR A 34 2.06 12.72 1.21
C THR A 34 1.56 12.65 -0.23
N ILE A 35 0.52 13.42 -0.55
CA ILE A 35 -0.08 13.45 -1.89
C ILE A 35 0.02 14.86 -2.48
N ALA A 36 0.25 14.93 -3.79
CA ALA A 36 0.19 16.16 -4.55
C ALA A 36 -1.23 16.36 -5.09
N LEU A 37 -1.80 17.52 -4.79
CA LEU A 37 -3.10 17.97 -5.27
C LEU A 37 -2.89 19.02 -6.33
N ASP A 38 -3.17 18.63 -7.58
CA ASP A 38 -3.09 19.52 -8.73
C ASP A 38 -4.47 19.56 -9.42
N LYS A 39 -4.94 20.77 -9.72
CA LYS A 39 -6.21 20.99 -10.41
C LYS A 39 -6.00 22.07 -11.45
N ASP A 40 -6.33 21.75 -12.71
CA ASP A 40 -6.07 22.61 -13.87
C ASP A 40 -6.61 24.05 -13.73
N SER A 41 -7.70 24.25 -12.98
CA SER A 41 -8.32 25.56 -12.73
C SER A 41 -7.57 26.43 -11.70
N CYS A 42 -6.59 25.86 -11.00
CA CYS A 42 -5.84 26.47 -9.92
C CYS A 42 -4.36 26.60 -10.32
N GLY A 43 -3.78 27.78 -10.10
CA GLY A 43 -2.42 28.07 -10.59
C GLY A 43 -1.29 27.40 -9.81
N ASN A 44 -1.62 26.66 -8.74
CA ASN A 44 -0.66 26.11 -7.79
C ASN A 44 -1.04 24.65 -7.44
N CYS A 45 -0.04 23.77 -7.44
CA CYS A 45 -0.14 22.45 -6.83
C CYS A 45 0.15 22.54 -5.33
N LEU A 46 -0.58 21.76 -4.53
CA LEU A 46 -0.43 21.70 -3.07
C LEU A 46 -0.11 20.28 -2.62
N THR A 47 0.85 20.15 -1.73
CA THR A 47 1.23 18.88 -1.12
C THR A 47 0.62 18.75 0.27
N ILE A 48 -0.11 17.67 0.54
CA ILE A 48 -0.76 17.43 1.85
C ILE A 48 -0.41 16.06 2.41
N ASN A 49 -0.43 15.93 3.74
CA ASN A 49 -0.27 14.66 4.43
C ASN A 49 -1.63 14.00 4.63
N THR A 50 -1.70 12.70 4.36
CA THR A 50 -2.88 11.84 4.58
C THR A 50 -2.42 10.45 5.00
N THR A 51 -3.36 9.56 5.31
CA THR A 51 -3.10 8.15 5.61
C THR A 51 -3.54 7.25 4.46
N ALA A 52 -2.74 6.23 4.18
CA ALA A 52 -3.03 5.20 3.19
C ALA A 52 -2.64 3.81 3.71
N CYS A 53 -3.05 2.78 2.98
CA CYS A 53 -2.72 1.39 3.31
C CYS A 53 -1.51 0.92 2.54
N ALA A 54 -0.52 0.35 3.24
CA ALA A 54 0.66 -0.25 2.64
C ALA A 54 1.14 -1.45 3.45
N GLY A 55 1.97 -2.27 2.81
CA GLY A 55 2.52 -3.49 3.41
C GLY A 55 2.15 -4.72 2.61
N PHE A 56 2.39 -5.88 3.22
CA PHE A 56 2.28 -7.18 2.56
C PHE A 56 1.09 -7.97 3.06
N CYS A 57 0.45 -8.66 2.12
CA CYS A 57 -0.57 -9.67 2.38
C CYS A 57 -0.10 -11.02 1.86
N PHE A 58 -0.52 -12.06 2.56
CA PHE A 58 -0.19 -13.43 2.17
C PHE A 58 -0.97 -13.82 0.90
N THR A 59 -0.25 -14.31 -0.10
CA THR A 59 -0.81 -14.79 -1.37
C THR A 59 -0.24 -16.16 -1.70
N GLN A 60 -1.00 -16.98 -2.42
CA GLN A 60 -0.58 -18.30 -2.87
C GLN A 60 -0.86 -18.44 -4.37
N ASP A 61 0.09 -18.93 -5.17
CA ASP A 61 -0.22 -19.38 -6.53
C ASP A 61 -0.61 -20.86 -6.48
N PRO A 62 -1.86 -21.24 -6.81
CA PRO A 62 -2.25 -22.64 -6.80
C PRO A 62 -1.49 -23.43 -7.86
N VAL A 63 -1.05 -24.64 -7.50
CA VAL A 63 -0.34 -25.55 -8.40
C VAL A 63 -1.19 -25.91 -9.63
N TYR A 64 -2.49 -26.10 -9.43
CA TYR A 64 -3.44 -26.38 -10.51
C TYR A 64 -4.21 -25.11 -10.88
N LYS A 65 -4.01 -24.65 -12.12
CA LYS A 65 -4.67 -23.46 -12.67
C LYS A 65 -5.97 -23.88 -13.36
N SER A 66 -7.04 -23.97 -12.59
CA SER A 66 -8.39 -24.25 -13.11
C SER A 66 -9.06 -22.98 -13.61
N SER A 67 -9.66 -23.02 -14.80
CA SER A 67 -10.52 -21.92 -15.27
C SER A 67 -11.89 -21.87 -14.58
N LEU A 68 -12.31 -22.96 -13.92
CA LEU A 68 -13.60 -23.05 -13.23
C LEU A 68 -13.57 -22.43 -11.82
N ALA A 69 -12.38 -22.19 -11.26
CA ALA A 69 -12.19 -21.61 -9.94
C ALA A 69 -11.05 -20.58 -10.00
N PRO A 70 -11.34 -19.35 -10.48
CA PRO A 70 -10.34 -18.29 -10.51
C PRO A 70 -9.87 -18.00 -9.08
N PHE A 71 -8.55 -18.07 -8.87
CA PHE A 71 -7.95 -17.75 -7.58
C PHE A 71 -7.91 -16.25 -7.38
N SER A 72 -8.51 -15.77 -6.30
CA SER A 72 -8.50 -14.36 -5.94
C SER A 72 -7.32 -14.04 -5.04
N GLN A 73 -6.40 -13.19 -5.50
CA GLN A 73 -5.27 -12.74 -4.70
C GLN A 73 -5.73 -11.69 -3.69
N GLN A 74 -5.22 -11.77 -2.47
CA GLN A 74 -5.44 -10.75 -1.45
C GLN A 74 -4.42 -9.62 -1.60
N THR A 75 -4.87 -8.39 -1.46
CA THR A 75 -4.04 -7.18 -1.45
C THR A 75 -4.27 -6.40 -0.15
N CYS A 76 -3.32 -5.53 0.19
CA CYS A 76 -3.52 -4.57 1.27
C CYS A 76 -4.47 -3.48 0.77
N THR A 77 -5.68 -3.43 1.34
CA THR A 77 -6.73 -2.51 0.90
C THR A 77 -7.30 -1.73 2.07
N ILE A 78 -8.03 -0.67 1.76
CA ILE A 78 -8.68 0.19 2.75
C ILE A 78 -9.93 -0.51 3.24
N LYS A 79 -10.02 -0.74 4.55
CA LYS A 79 -11.20 -1.30 5.20
C LYS A 79 -12.21 -0.22 5.55
N GLU A 80 -11.71 0.87 6.14
CA GLU A 80 -12.52 2.03 6.51
C GLU A 80 -11.84 3.29 5.99
N VAL A 81 -12.62 4.15 5.34
CA VAL A 81 -12.18 5.40 4.74
C VAL A 81 -13.07 6.54 5.18
N THR A 82 -12.47 7.71 5.38
CA THR A 82 -13.20 8.98 5.47
C THR A 82 -12.70 9.93 4.38
N TYR A 83 -13.46 11.00 4.14
CA TYR A 83 -13.11 11.99 3.16
C TYR A 83 -12.93 13.35 3.83
N GLU A 84 -11.80 13.97 3.57
CA GLU A 84 -11.49 15.32 4.02
C GLU A 84 -11.50 16.28 2.85
N THR A 85 -11.74 17.56 3.16
CA THR A 85 -11.96 18.57 2.14
C THR A 85 -11.16 19.82 2.44
N ILE A 86 -10.48 20.35 1.43
CA ILE A 86 -9.68 21.58 1.51
C ILE A 86 -10.05 22.56 0.41
N GLN A 87 -9.68 23.83 0.61
CA GLN A 87 -9.76 24.85 -0.42
C GLN A 87 -8.39 25.06 -1.06
N LEU A 88 -8.29 24.87 -2.38
CA LEU A 88 -7.10 25.23 -3.14
C LEU A 88 -6.99 26.76 -3.27
N PRO A 89 -5.81 27.34 -2.99
CA PRO A 89 -5.58 28.76 -3.19
C PRO A 89 -5.45 29.10 -4.68
N ASN A 90 -5.72 30.36 -5.04
CA ASN A 90 -5.43 30.94 -6.36
C ASN A 90 -6.08 30.23 -7.55
N CYS A 91 -7.29 29.72 -7.38
CA CYS A 91 -8.10 29.26 -8.50
C CYS A 91 -8.73 30.44 -9.25
N THR A 92 -8.75 30.37 -10.58
CA THR A 92 -9.30 31.44 -11.42
C THR A 92 -10.69 31.05 -11.93
N GLY A 93 -11.64 32.00 -11.93
CA GLY A 93 -13.04 31.79 -12.34
C GLY A 93 -13.96 31.23 -11.25
N HIS A 94 -15.20 30.87 -11.63
CA HIS A 94 -16.16 30.12 -10.79
C HIS A 94 -15.84 28.61 -10.75
N GLY A 95 -14.57 28.23 -10.85
CA GLY A 95 -14.16 26.84 -10.72
C GLY A 95 -14.29 26.36 -9.28
N ASP A 96 -14.62 25.08 -9.08
CA ASP A 96 -14.66 24.50 -7.74
C ASP A 96 -13.29 24.60 -7.06
N THR A 97 -13.19 25.47 -6.06
CA THR A 97 -11.99 25.66 -5.24
C THR A 97 -11.80 24.53 -4.23
N VAL A 98 -12.81 23.67 -4.10
CA VAL A 98 -12.88 22.62 -3.11
C VAL A 98 -12.32 21.32 -3.69
N TYR A 99 -11.46 20.65 -2.92
CA TYR A 99 -10.94 19.34 -3.24
C TYR A 99 -11.17 18.38 -2.09
N THR A 100 -11.70 17.21 -2.41
CA THR A 100 -12.02 16.15 -1.45
C THR A 100 -11.11 14.96 -1.69
N PHE A 101 -10.40 14.51 -0.65
CA PHE A 101 -9.43 13.41 -0.73
C PHE A 101 -9.73 12.32 0.31
N PRO A 102 -9.37 11.05 0.03
CA PRO A 102 -9.56 9.97 0.97
C PRO A 102 -8.49 9.98 2.08
N VAL A 103 -8.91 9.57 3.27
CA VAL A 103 -8.07 9.34 4.45
C VAL A 103 -8.40 7.94 4.95
N ALA A 104 -7.43 7.02 4.87
CA ALA A 104 -7.64 5.66 5.38
C ALA A 104 -7.68 5.66 6.91
N LEU A 105 -8.68 5.00 7.49
CA LEU A 105 -8.84 4.84 8.94
C LEU A 105 -8.34 3.48 9.41
N SER A 106 -8.50 2.46 8.56
CA SER A 106 -7.98 1.12 8.82
C SER A 106 -7.72 0.36 7.51
N CYS A 107 -6.86 -0.66 7.61
CA CYS A 107 -6.41 -1.47 6.48
C CYS A 107 -6.67 -2.94 6.76
N GLU A 108 -6.88 -3.72 5.70
CA GLU A 108 -7.00 -5.17 5.78
C GLU A 108 -6.44 -5.88 4.55
N CYS A 109 -6.15 -7.17 4.71
CA CYS A 109 -5.85 -8.05 3.58
C CYS A 109 -7.16 -8.57 2.99
N GLY A 110 -7.53 -8.05 1.83
CA GLY A 110 -8.83 -8.27 1.21
C GLY A 110 -8.76 -8.36 -0.31
N LEU A 111 -9.92 -8.55 -0.93
CA LEU A 111 -10.04 -8.37 -2.37
C LEU A 111 -9.95 -6.88 -2.69
N CYS A 112 -9.34 -6.54 -3.83
CA CYS A 112 -9.34 -5.17 -4.31
C CYS A 112 -10.75 -4.76 -4.74
N HIS A 113 -11.24 -3.63 -4.24
CA HIS A 113 -12.58 -3.11 -4.54
C HIS A 113 -12.52 -2.23 -5.79
N THR A 114 -12.96 -2.76 -6.94
CA THR A 114 -12.78 -2.14 -8.27
C THR A 114 -13.67 -0.92 -8.52
N ASP A 115 -14.68 -0.71 -7.68
CA ASP A 115 -15.59 0.44 -7.71
C ASP A 115 -14.99 1.69 -7.05
N SER A 116 -14.04 1.52 -6.12
CA SER A 116 -13.39 2.63 -5.42
C SER A 116 -11.88 2.71 -5.63
N THR A 117 -11.25 1.65 -6.16
CA THR A 117 -9.79 1.50 -6.24
C THR A 117 -9.37 1.00 -7.62
N ASP A 118 -8.31 1.57 -8.18
CA ASP A 118 -7.69 1.04 -9.39
C ASP A 118 -6.90 -0.23 -9.06
N CYS A 119 -7.40 -1.37 -9.51
CA CYS A 119 -6.86 -2.68 -9.20
C CYS A 119 -5.89 -3.13 -10.29
N GLY A 120 -4.60 -3.11 -10.01
CA GLY A 120 -3.59 -3.50 -10.99
C GLY A 120 -2.18 -3.51 -10.41
N SER A 121 -1.19 -3.46 -11.32
CA SER A 121 0.19 -3.21 -10.90
C SER A 121 0.31 -1.84 -10.24
N PRO A 122 1.19 -1.67 -9.23
CA PRO A 122 1.36 -0.40 -8.56
C PRO A 122 1.65 0.71 -9.57
N THR A 123 0.75 1.68 -9.65
CA THR A 123 1.00 2.95 -10.33
C THR A 123 1.64 3.90 -9.33
N PHE A 124 2.87 4.32 -9.59
CA PHE A 124 3.50 5.38 -8.81
C PHE A 124 2.86 6.71 -9.22
N GLY A 125 1.82 7.12 -8.51
CA GLY A 125 1.33 8.49 -8.57
C GLY A 125 2.44 9.44 -8.12
N SER A 126 2.52 10.63 -8.72
CA SER A 126 3.44 11.65 -8.26
C SER A 126 3.01 12.15 -6.87
N THR A 127 3.82 11.89 -5.85
CA THR A 127 3.66 12.48 -4.52
C THR A 127 4.09 13.94 -4.48
N ASP A 128 4.83 14.38 -5.50
CA ASP A 128 5.39 15.72 -5.60
C ASP A 128 4.68 16.55 -6.67
N CYS A 129 4.55 17.84 -6.39
CA CYS A 129 4.11 18.81 -7.37
C CYS A 129 5.16 18.95 -8.48
N PRO A 130 4.77 18.90 -9.77
CA PRO A 130 5.72 19.09 -10.86
C PRO A 130 6.32 20.51 -10.78
N THR A 131 7.65 20.58 -10.80
CA THR A 131 8.35 21.86 -10.97
C THR A 131 8.09 22.37 -12.39
N LYS A 132 7.32 23.46 -12.49
CA LYS A 132 7.09 24.19 -13.74
C LYS A 132 8.29 25.06 -14.10
#